data_AF-A0A940AMZ5-F1
#
_entry.id   AF-A0A940AMZ5-F1
#
_cell.length_a   1.000
_cell.length_b   1.000
_cell.length_c   1.000
_cell.angle_alpha   90.00
_cell.angle_beta   90.00
_cell.angle_gamma   90.00
#
_symmetry.space_group_name_H-M   'P 1'
#
loop_
_entity.id
_entity.type
_entity.pdbx_description
1 polymer ?
#
loop_
_entity_poly.entity_id
_entity_poly.type
_entity_poly.pdbx_seq_one_letter_code
_entity_poly.pdbx_strand_id
1 'polypeptide(L)'
;MGLFDKLTDKIFKETQKAVDGILKPNKPAQSTQTGPVQTPVQAAAPVQTATVATDAERIYDEDGHYEFNDTFNRDTAYFRDIIQRNFTDCVIEEGVSISRFDANAHPKCTPVTFLLTKGTKTVAFFVMKLNQTNGMPYVGAKRVLRAAGIPSTHCISNYKNEEAYVVNRIRTIL
;
A
#
# COMPACT_ATOMS: atom_id res chain seq x y z
N MET A 1 5.81 -37.54 -32.31
CA MET A 1 4.54 -37.07 -31.72
C MET A 1 4.28 -37.93 -30.48
N GLY A 2 4.63 -37.59 -29.26
CA GLY A 2 4.89 -36.32 -28.60
C GLY A 2 4.28 -36.46 -27.20
N LEU A 3 4.99 -37.09 -26.26
CA LEU A 3 4.50 -37.45 -24.91
C LEU A 3 4.02 -36.22 -24.10
N PHE A 4 4.38 -35.01 -24.54
CA PHE A 4 3.97 -33.73 -23.98
C PHE A 4 2.49 -33.35 -24.25
N ASP A 5 1.90 -33.79 -25.36
CA ASP A 5 0.51 -33.39 -25.72
C ASP A 5 -0.53 -34.06 -24.80
N LYS A 6 -0.21 -35.21 -24.22
CA LYS A 6 -1.12 -35.93 -23.31
C LYS A 6 -1.11 -35.37 -21.88
N LEU A 7 -0.07 -34.63 -21.49
CA LEU A 7 0.05 -34.07 -20.15
C LEU A 7 -0.71 -32.74 -20.03
N THR A 8 -0.70 -31.93 -21.09
CA THR A 8 -1.41 -30.65 -21.17
C THR A 8 -2.93 -30.84 -21.15
N ASP A 9 -3.45 -31.88 -21.81
CA ASP A 9 -4.89 -32.19 -21.82
C ASP A 9 -5.42 -32.63 -20.44
N LYS A 10 -4.58 -33.27 -19.63
CA LYS A 10 -4.98 -33.75 -18.30
C LYS A 10 -5.06 -32.61 -17.29
N ILE A 11 -4.11 -31.66 -17.36
CA ILE A 11 -4.09 -30.47 -16.50
C ILE A 11 -5.24 -29.50 -16.85
N PHE A 12 -5.55 -29.35 -18.13
CA PHE A 12 -6.66 -28.49 -18.57
C PHE A 12 -8.02 -29.02 -18.09
N LYS A 13 -8.24 -30.35 -18.12
CA LYS A 13 -9.49 -30.97 -17.64
C LYS A 13 -9.68 -30.91 -16.13
N GLU A 14 -8.62 -30.97 -15.33
CA GLU A 14 -8.76 -30.82 -13.87
C GLU A 14 -8.99 -29.37 -13.44
N THR A 15 -8.45 -28.41 -14.19
CA THR A 15 -8.65 -26.98 -13.89
C THR A 15 -10.07 -26.52 -14.22
N GLN A 16 -10.70 -27.03 -15.29
CA GLN A 16 -12.09 -26.70 -15.64
C GLN A 16 -13.09 -27.19 -14.57
N LYS A 17 -12.81 -28.35 -13.95
CA LYS A 17 -13.68 -28.96 -12.92
C LYS A 17 -13.73 -28.16 -11.61
N ALA A 18 -12.72 -27.33 -11.34
CA ALA A 18 -12.66 -26.46 -10.16
C ALA A 18 -13.43 -25.13 -10.37
N VAL A 19 -13.61 -24.70 -11.62
CA VAL A 19 -14.30 -23.43 -11.94
C VAL A 19 -15.83 -23.61 -11.98
N ASP A 20 -16.31 -24.77 -12.46
CA ASP A 20 -17.75 -25.08 -12.52
C ASP A 20 -18.41 -25.32 -11.14
N GLY A 21 -17.61 -25.41 -10.06
CA GLY A 21 -18.11 -25.61 -8.69
C GLY A 21 -18.48 -24.33 -7.92
N ILE A 22 -18.11 -23.15 -8.41
CA ILE A 22 -18.19 -21.88 -7.63
C ILE A 22 -19.37 -21.00 -8.08
N LEU A 23 -19.99 -21.28 -9.23
CA LEU A 23 -21.12 -20.50 -9.74
C LEU A 23 -22.42 -21.30 -9.64
N LYS A 24 -23.06 -21.25 -8.46
CA LYS A 24 -24.51 -21.51 -8.36
C LYS A 24 -25.24 -20.18 -8.09
N PRO A 25 -26.21 -19.78 -8.92
CA PRO A 25 -27.00 -18.58 -8.67
C PRO A 25 -27.97 -18.83 -7.50
N ASN A 26 -27.94 -17.93 -6.51
CA ASN A 26 -28.94 -17.89 -5.44
C ASN A 26 -30.27 -17.43 -6.03
N LYS A 27 -31.26 -18.33 -5.99
CA LYS A 27 -32.66 -18.07 -6.36
C LYS A 27 -33.38 -17.40 -5.17
N PRO A 28 -34.21 -16.37 -5.35
CA PRO A 28 -34.97 -15.79 -4.25
C PRO A 28 -36.16 -16.69 -3.88
N ALA A 29 -36.33 -16.96 -2.59
CA ALA A 29 -37.53 -17.61 -2.06
C ALA A 29 -38.60 -16.56 -1.73
N GLN A 30 -39.79 -16.69 -2.31
CA GLN A 30 -41.00 -16.00 -1.88
C GLN A 30 -41.70 -16.82 -0.78
N SER A 31 -42.27 -16.15 0.23
CA SER A 31 -43.52 -16.60 0.88
C SER A 31 -44.18 -15.50 1.74
N THR A 32 -45.43 -15.13 1.38
CA THR A 32 -46.66 -14.83 2.20
C THR A 32 -46.58 -13.93 3.45
N GLN A 33 -47.56 -13.09 3.82
CA GLN A 33 -48.84 -12.54 3.32
C GLN A 33 -49.34 -11.52 4.40
N THR A 34 -50.39 -10.75 4.10
CA THR A 34 -51.36 -10.06 5.01
C THR A 34 -51.11 -8.62 5.56
N GLY A 35 -51.92 -7.67 5.03
CA GLY A 35 -52.69 -6.64 5.77
C GLY A 35 -52.02 -5.30 6.16
N PRO A 36 -52.66 -4.13 5.91
CA PRO A 36 -52.33 -2.91 6.64
C PRO A 36 -53.34 -2.63 7.77
N VAL A 37 -52.85 -2.65 9.01
CA VAL A 37 -53.47 -1.97 10.16
C VAL A 37 -52.78 -0.61 10.32
N GLN A 38 -53.57 0.46 10.38
CA GLN A 38 -53.11 1.83 10.61
C GLN A 38 -52.86 2.09 12.10
N THR A 39 -51.65 2.54 12.44
CA THR A 39 -51.40 3.48 13.55
C THR A 39 -50.09 4.24 13.30
N PRO A 40 -50.00 5.54 13.63
CA PRO A 40 -48.90 6.40 13.21
C PRO A 40 -47.71 6.27 14.17
N VAL A 41 -46.54 5.91 13.65
CA VAL A 41 -45.29 5.93 14.42
C VAL A 41 -44.40 7.03 13.87
N GLN A 42 -43.91 7.84 14.81
CA GLN A 42 -43.11 9.05 14.65
C GLN A 42 -41.99 8.88 13.61
N ALA A 43 -41.77 9.96 12.83
CA ALA A 43 -40.70 10.07 11.86
C ALA A 43 -39.33 9.82 12.54
N ALA A 44 -38.81 8.60 12.38
CA ALA A 44 -37.40 8.33 12.56
C ALA A 44 -36.65 9.08 11.45
N ALA A 45 -35.69 9.91 11.84
CA ALA A 45 -34.80 10.60 10.91
C ALA A 45 -34.21 9.59 9.90
N PRO A 46 -34.15 9.92 8.60
CA PRO A 46 -33.57 9.01 7.63
C PRO A 46 -32.12 8.72 8.03
N VAL A 47 -31.83 7.43 8.18
CA VAL A 47 -30.49 6.87 8.27
C VAL A 47 -29.67 7.45 7.13
N GLN A 48 -28.65 8.25 7.45
CA GLN A 48 -27.68 8.72 6.47
C GLN A 48 -27.03 7.48 5.87
N THR A 49 -27.43 7.15 4.65
CA THR A 49 -26.83 6.11 3.84
C THR A 49 -25.36 6.46 3.65
N ALA A 50 -24.48 5.59 4.16
CA ALA A 50 -23.07 5.61 3.84
C ALA A 50 -22.92 5.62 2.31
N THR A 51 -22.45 6.74 1.77
CA THR A 51 -22.11 6.84 0.36
C THR A 51 -20.88 5.96 0.15
N VAL A 52 -21.09 4.82 -0.51
CA VAL A 52 -20.00 4.05 -1.10
C VAL A 52 -19.31 5.00 -2.09
N ALA A 53 -18.04 5.32 -1.84
CA ALA A 53 -17.23 6.12 -2.77
C ALA A 53 -16.98 5.28 -4.03
N THR A 54 -17.92 5.35 -4.97
CA THR A 54 -17.75 4.86 -6.34
C THR A 54 -17.10 5.97 -7.16
N ASP A 55 -15.97 5.61 -7.76
CA ASP A 55 -15.29 6.24 -8.89
C ASP A 55 -14.87 7.70 -8.74
N ALA A 56 -13.56 7.92 -8.92
CA ALA A 56 -12.94 9.23 -8.99
C ALA A 56 -13.60 10.07 -10.09
N GLU A 57 -14.52 10.95 -9.71
CA GLU A 57 -15.07 11.97 -10.59
C GLU A 57 -13.94 12.88 -11.06
N ARG A 58 -13.77 12.93 -12.38
CA ARG A 58 -12.85 13.84 -13.07
C ARG A 58 -13.48 15.23 -13.05
N ILE A 59 -13.07 16.07 -12.11
CA ILE A 59 -13.52 17.46 -12.02
C ILE A 59 -12.58 18.31 -12.90
N TYR A 60 -13.14 18.97 -13.91
CA TYR A 60 -12.47 19.99 -14.73
C TYR A 60 -13.02 21.35 -14.31
N ASP A 61 -12.18 22.40 -14.30
CA ASP A 61 -12.68 23.78 -14.15
C ASP A 61 -13.32 24.29 -15.45
N GLU A 62 -13.97 25.46 -15.37
CA GLU A 62 -14.68 26.09 -16.50
C GLU A 62 -13.76 26.48 -17.67
N ASP A 63 -12.45 26.54 -17.43
CA ASP A 63 -11.43 26.86 -18.44
C ASP A 63 -10.81 25.58 -19.07
N GLY A 64 -11.29 24.40 -18.67
CA GLY A 64 -10.83 23.12 -19.20
C GLY A 64 -9.44 22.71 -18.68
N HIS A 65 -8.96 23.35 -17.63
CA HIS A 65 -7.80 22.88 -16.89
C HIS A 65 -8.24 21.76 -15.94
N TYR A 66 -7.36 20.77 -15.82
CA TYR A 66 -7.54 19.70 -14.86
C TYR A 66 -7.24 20.30 -13.48
N GLU A 67 -8.27 20.52 -12.65
CA GLU A 67 -8.08 20.76 -11.23
C GLU A 67 -7.65 19.44 -10.59
N PHE A 68 -6.35 19.17 -10.64
CA PHE A 68 -5.80 18.15 -9.78
C PHE A 68 -5.98 18.70 -8.36
N ASN A 69 -6.76 18.00 -7.55
CA ASN A 69 -6.64 18.09 -6.11
C ASN A 69 -5.25 17.53 -5.77
N ASP A 70 -4.26 18.40 -5.90
CA ASP A 70 -2.86 18.08 -6.20
C ASP A 70 -2.12 17.67 -4.93
N THR A 71 -2.60 16.62 -4.26
CA THR A 71 -1.90 15.98 -3.14
C THR A 71 -0.77 15.11 -3.70
N PHE A 72 0.16 15.74 -4.43
CA PHE A 72 1.47 15.16 -4.65
C PHE A 72 2.11 15.00 -3.27
N ASN A 73 2.46 13.77 -2.88
CA ASN A 73 3.16 13.48 -1.62
C ASN A 73 4.59 14.02 -1.69
N ARG A 74 4.74 15.33 -1.42
CA ARG A 74 5.99 16.07 -1.64
C ARG A 74 6.96 16.02 -0.47
N ASP A 75 6.49 15.73 0.75
CA ASP A 75 7.33 15.90 1.94
C ASP A 75 7.41 14.67 2.85
N THR A 76 8.59 14.52 3.47
CA THR A 76 8.88 13.57 4.55
C THR A 76 7.81 13.57 5.65
N ALA A 77 7.09 14.69 5.84
CA ALA A 77 5.97 14.81 6.78
C ALA A 77 4.83 13.81 6.51
N TYR A 78 4.47 13.57 5.25
CA TYR A 78 3.45 12.56 4.90
C TYR A 78 3.87 11.16 5.33
N PHE A 79 5.11 10.78 5.02
CA PHE A 79 5.65 9.48 5.38
C PHE A 79 5.84 9.35 6.89
N ARG A 80 6.23 10.43 7.58
CA ARG A 80 6.33 10.49 9.04
C ARG A 80 4.98 10.16 9.67
N ASP A 81 3.91 10.85 9.25
CA ASP A 81 2.57 10.64 9.80
C ASP A 81 2.11 9.18 9.62
N ILE A 82 2.25 8.62 8.43
CA ILE A 82 1.93 7.21 8.17
C ILE A 82 2.74 6.27 9.06
N ILE A 83 4.05 6.49 9.15
CA ILE A 83 4.93 5.62 9.92
C ILE A 83 4.56 5.67 11.41
N GLN A 84 4.37 6.88 11.96
CA GLN A 84 4.02 7.06 13.37
C GLN A 84 2.64 6.46 13.71
N ARG A 85 1.65 6.59 12.82
CA ARG A 85 0.31 6.01 13.02
C ARG A 85 0.29 4.48 12.95
N ASN A 86 1.13 3.87 12.11
CA ASN A 86 1.04 2.44 11.78
C ASN A 86 2.10 1.55 12.44
N PHE A 87 3.17 2.13 13.00
CA PHE A 87 4.30 1.42 13.62
C PHE A 87 4.54 1.94 15.05
N THR A 88 3.48 2.01 15.84
CA THR A 88 3.48 2.55 17.22
C THR A 88 4.29 1.73 18.21
N ASP A 89 4.57 0.47 17.87
CA ASP A 89 5.40 -0.46 18.62
C ASP A 89 6.88 -0.42 18.22
N CYS A 90 7.26 0.50 17.33
CA CYS A 90 8.62 0.67 16.85
C CYS A 90 9.26 1.93 17.44
N VAL A 91 10.56 1.85 17.75
CA VAL A 91 11.39 3.04 17.93
C VAL A 91 11.73 3.59 16.55
N ILE A 92 11.40 4.86 16.30
CA ILE A 92 11.58 5.53 15.01
C ILE A 92 12.61 6.64 15.18
N GLU A 93 13.70 6.56 14.41
CA GLU A 93 14.69 7.63 14.29
C GLU A 93 14.66 8.25 12.89
N GLU A 94 14.78 9.56 12.80
CA GLU A 94 14.75 10.29 11.53
C GLU A 94 16.12 10.83 11.13
N GLY A 95 16.41 10.86 9.83
CA GLY A 95 17.62 11.50 9.30
C GLY A 95 18.93 10.86 9.76
N VAL A 96 18.94 9.54 9.94
CA VAL A 96 20.10 8.81 10.48
C VAL A 96 21.26 8.81 9.47
N SER A 97 22.40 9.34 9.89
CA SER A 97 23.63 9.33 9.09
C SER A 97 24.14 7.91 8.84
N ILE A 98 24.56 7.63 7.61
CA ILE A 98 25.14 6.33 7.23
C ILE A 98 26.43 6.04 8.00
N SER A 99 27.15 7.08 8.42
CA SER A 99 28.38 6.95 9.22
C SER A 99 28.18 6.24 10.56
N ARG A 100 26.93 6.15 11.05
CA ARG A 100 26.59 5.35 12.24
C ARG A 100 26.87 3.86 12.05
N PHE A 101 26.75 3.37 10.82
CA PHE A 101 26.90 1.95 10.48
C PHE A 101 28.29 1.63 9.92
N ASP A 102 28.99 2.62 9.36
CA ASP A 102 30.38 2.52 8.93
C ASP A 102 31.04 3.90 9.00
N ALA A 103 32.01 4.06 9.90
CA ALA A 103 32.72 5.32 10.08
C ALA A 103 33.47 5.79 8.82
N ASN A 104 33.77 4.88 7.89
CA ASN A 104 34.44 5.18 6.61
C ASN A 104 33.45 5.46 5.48
N ALA A 105 32.15 5.47 5.75
CA ALA A 105 31.14 5.78 4.74
C ALA A 105 31.39 7.17 4.13
N HIS A 106 31.25 7.25 2.82
CA HIS A 106 31.47 8.50 2.10
C HIS A 106 30.48 9.58 2.60
N PRO A 107 30.92 10.83 2.90
CA PRO A 107 30.05 11.86 3.50
C PRO A 107 28.82 12.23 2.65
N LYS A 108 28.89 12.01 1.34
CA LYS A 108 27.77 12.22 0.39
C LYS A 108 26.76 11.07 0.35
N CYS A 109 26.95 9.97 1.07
CA CYS A 109 25.97 8.90 1.10
C CYS A 109 24.63 9.42 1.62
N THR A 110 23.54 8.97 0.99
CA THR A 110 22.19 9.41 1.36
C THR A 110 21.88 8.96 2.79
N PRO A 111 21.51 9.85 3.71
CA PRO A 111 21.09 9.46 5.05
C PRO A 111 19.81 8.62 5.00
N VAL A 112 19.63 7.74 5.98
CA VAL A 112 18.38 6.99 6.15
C VAL A 112 17.29 7.97 6.57
N THR A 113 16.18 8.02 5.83
CA THR A 113 15.08 8.94 6.16
C THR A 113 14.42 8.54 7.48
N PHE A 114 14.09 7.25 7.63
CA PHE A 114 13.53 6.68 8.85
C PHE A 114 14.20 5.34 9.17
N LEU A 115 14.73 5.18 10.37
CA LEU A 115 15.21 3.92 10.91
C LEU A 115 14.18 3.40 11.91
N LEU A 116 13.52 2.29 11.59
CA LEU A 116 12.49 1.69 12.43
C LEU A 116 13.08 0.47 13.14
N THR A 117 12.95 0.41 14.46
CA THR A 117 13.43 -0.72 15.26
C THR A 117 12.28 -1.31 16.08
N LYS A 118 12.04 -2.62 15.91
CA LYS A 118 11.03 -3.40 16.64
C LYS A 118 11.71 -4.57 17.33
N GLY A 119 11.87 -4.50 18.65
CA GLY A 119 12.67 -5.47 19.40
C GLY A 119 14.11 -5.48 18.90
N THR A 120 14.57 -6.62 18.37
CA THR A 120 15.93 -6.79 17.82
C THR A 120 16.03 -6.53 16.32
N LYS A 121 14.91 -6.29 15.64
CA LYS A 121 14.90 -6.08 14.18
C LYS A 121 14.90 -4.60 13.85
N THR A 122 15.72 -4.22 12.88
CA THR A 122 15.83 -2.84 12.40
C THR A 122 15.70 -2.78 10.88
N VAL A 123 14.93 -1.82 10.38
CA VAL A 123 14.72 -1.55 8.95
C VAL A 123 15.06 -0.10 8.63
N ALA A 124 15.82 0.12 7.56
CA ALA A 124 16.05 1.44 7.00
C ALA A 124 15.04 1.75 5.88
N PHE A 125 14.28 2.84 6.03
CA PHE A 125 13.33 3.33 5.05
C PHE A 125 13.81 4.66 4.48
N PHE A 126 13.85 4.75 3.15
CA PHE A 126 14.26 5.96 2.44
C PHE A 126 13.09 6.60 1.68
N VAL A 127 12.98 7.91 1.76
CA VAL A 127 12.10 8.72 0.91
C VAL A 127 13.00 9.52 -0.02
N MET A 128 12.87 9.32 -1.34
CA MET A 128 13.77 9.96 -2.31
C MET A 128 13.09 10.24 -3.65
N LYS A 129 13.63 11.15 -4.43
CA LYS A 129 13.15 11.41 -5.79
C LYS A 129 13.52 10.25 -6.72
N LEU A 130 12.75 10.05 -7.80
CA LEU A 130 12.96 8.94 -8.74
C LEU A 130 14.39 8.91 -9.29
N ASN A 131 14.93 10.07 -9.67
CA ASN A 131 16.29 10.21 -10.20
C ASN A 131 17.41 9.91 -9.18
N GLN A 132 17.09 9.82 -7.88
CA GLN A 132 18.06 9.49 -6.83
C GLN A 132 18.17 7.98 -6.58
N THR A 133 17.18 7.18 -7.01
CA THR A 133 17.11 5.73 -6.73
C THR A 133 18.23 4.90 -7.36
N ASN A 134 18.87 5.43 -8.41
CA ASN A 134 20.04 4.81 -9.05
C ASN A 134 21.34 5.59 -8.80
N GLY A 135 21.28 6.66 -8.00
CA GLY A 135 22.44 7.50 -7.70
C GLY A 135 23.44 6.79 -6.79
N MET A 136 24.73 7.03 -7.06
CA MET A 136 25.83 6.52 -6.22
C MET A 136 25.67 6.82 -4.72
N PRO A 137 25.16 7.99 -4.29
CA PRO A 137 24.85 8.25 -2.88
C PRO A 137 23.96 7.19 -2.22
N TYR A 138 22.87 6.80 -2.89
CA TYR A 138 21.91 5.83 -2.37
C TYR A 138 22.42 4.39 -2.52
N VAL A 139 23.05 4.07 -3.65
CA VAL A 139 23.68 2.75 -3.85
C VAL A 139 24.77 2.50 -2.81
N GLY A 140 25.58 3.51 -2.49
CA GLY A 140 26.58 3.46 -1.42
C GLY A 140 25.94 3.23 -0.05
N ALA A 141 24.91 4.00 0.29
CA ALA A 141 24.15 3.82 1.54
C ALA A 141 23.59 2.38 1.68
N LYS A 142 22.99 1.82 0.63
CA LYS A 142 22.50 0.44 0.62
C LYS A 142 23.60 -0.59 0.85
N ARG A 143 24.80 -0.36 0.32
CA ARG A 143 25.94 -1.27 0.51
C ARG A 143 26.40 -1.28 1.97
N VAL A 144 26.50 -0.08 2.58
CA VAL A 144 26.83 0.05 4.00
C VAL A 144 25.79 -0.65 4.86
N LEU A 145 24.50 -0.38 4.64
CA LEU A 145 23.41 -1.02 5.41
C LEU A 145 23.39 -2.54 5.25
N ARG A 146 23.62 -3.04 4.03
CA ARG A 146 23.73 -4.48 3.78
C ARG A 146 24.89 -5.11 4.55
N ALA A 147 26.05 -4.46 4.57
CA ALA A 147 27.21 -4.94 5.34
C ALA A 147 26.93 -4.95 6.85
N ALA A 148 26.13 -3.99 7.33
CA ALA A 148 25.65 -3.94 8.72
C ALA A 148 24.48 -4.90 9.01
N GLY A 149 24.03 -5.69 8.03
CA GLY A 149 22.89 -6.61 8.20
C GLY A 149 21.52 -5.93 8.33
N ILE A 150 21.42 -4.64 7.98
CA ILE A 150 20.18 -3.86 8.08
C ILE A 150 19.47 -3.88 6.72
N PRO A 151 18.31 -4.55 6.61
CA PRO A 151 17.54 -4.51 5.39
C PRO A 151 16.95 -3.10 5.16
N SER A 152 16.78 -2.76 3.88
CA SER A 152 16.34 -1.43 3.50
C SER A 152 15.31 -1.43 2.37
N THR A 153 14.38 -0.49 2.41
CA THR A 153 13.44 -0.22 1.30
C THR A 153 13.31 1.29 1.07
N HIS A 154 12.60 1.68 0.01
CA HIS A 154 12.41 3.09 -0.32
C HIS A 154 11.03 3.35 -0.90
N CYS A 155 10.56 4.59 -0.81
CA CYS A 155 9.45 5.12 -1.62
C CYS A 155 9.91 6.36 -2.39
N ILE A 156 9.22 6.63 -3.50
CA ILE A 156 9.54 7.76 -4.36
C ILE A 156 8.74 8.97 -3.90
N SER A 157 9.42 10.05 -3.49
CA SER A 157 8.78 11.35 -3.22
C SER A 157 8.22 11.95 -4.51
N ASN A 158 7.15 12.73 -4.41
CA ASN A 158 6.44 13.35 -5.54
C ASN A 158 5.71 12.35 -6.46
N TYR A 159 5.45 11.14 -5.96
CA TYR A 159 4.57 10.16 -6.59
C TYR A 159 3.40 9.85 -5.66
N LYS A 160 2.28 9.40 -6.22
CA LYS A 160 1.16 8.88 -5.44
C LYS A 160 1.61 7.57 -4.79
N ASN A 161 1.94 7.64 -3.50
CA ASN A 161 2.20 6.47 -2.69
C ASN A 161 0.97 6.27 -1.82
N GLU A 162 0.26 5.16 -2.00
CA GLU A 162 -0.87 4.84 -1.13
C GLU A 162 -0.36 4.45 0.26
N GLU A 163 -1.08 4.82 1.31
CA GLU A 163 -0.68 4.50 2.69
C GLU A 163 -0.45 3.00 2.87
N ALA A 164 -1.40 2.18 2.38
CA ALA A 164 -1.29 0.72 2.43
C ALA A 164 -0.03 0.20 1.74
N TYR A 165 0.39 0.81 0.64
CA TYR A 165 1.61 0.44 -0.07
C TYR A 165 2.86 0.71 0.76
N VAL A 166 2.95 1.89 1.38
CA VAL A 166 4.07 2.27 2.26
C VAL A 166 4.16 1.31 3.44
N VAL A 167 3.03 1.08 4.12
CA VAL A 167 2.95 0.23 5.30
C VAL A 167 3.34 -1.21 4.96
N ASN A 168 2.80 -1.78 3.88
CA ASN A 168 3.10 -3.16 3.49
C ASN A 168 4.57 -3.35 3.12
N ARG A 169 5.21 -2.38 2.46
CA ARG A 169 6.65 -2.47 2.14
C ARG A 169 7.52 -2.53 3.38
N ILE A 170 7.19 -1.77 4.42
CA ILE A 170 7.95 -1.79 5.68
C ILE A 170 7.66 -3.09 6.44
N ARG A 171 6.39 -3.48 6.59
CA ARG A 171 5.99 -4.71 7.31
C ARG A 171 6.53 -6.00 6.71
N THR A 172 6.73 -6.06 5.40
CA THR A 172 7.28 -7.26 4.76
C THR A 172 8.74 -7.52 5.17
N ILE A 173 9.43 -6.49 5.65
CA ILE A 173 10.86 -6.53 5.94
C ILE A 173 11.12 -6.53 7.45
N LEU A 174 10.29 -5.83 8.22
CA LEU A 174 10.35 -5.72 9.68
C LEU A 174 9.74 -6.96 10.34
#